data_AF-A0A2E3GNT1-F1
#
_entry.id   AF-A0A2E3GNT1-F1
#
_cell.length_a   1.000
_cell.length_b   1.000
_cell.length_c   1.000
_cell.angle_alpha   90.00
_cell.angle_beta   90.00
_cell.angle_gamma   90.00
#
_symmetry.space_group_name_H-M   'P 1'
#
loop_
_entity.id
_entity.type
_entity.pdbx_description
1 polymer ?
#
loop_
_entity_poly.entity_id
_entity_poly.type
_entity_poly.pdbx_seq_one_letter_code
_entity_poly.pdbx_strand_id
1 'polypeptide(L)'
;MDSHYTYTMVLAGSLSIPLIASFLKPLVFSKNWRAFGASTFLVGAFFIAWDIKFTEWRVWGFNEAKHLSDKLMGLPLEEILFFFVVPFCCLFIYENVYVYVVKSRERISTVTMWSLISIGVGLLLIGIAHWGRLYTTSTFLLAGGSLIGISATRAHWLPAYMAAYLFSNIPFILVNGILTGSFGLEEVVWYNNAENLGSRLQEVGGLSWTQINIPLDDFVYSFALLLLNTAIYMYVKHRPSSAA
;
A
#
# COMPACT_ATOMS: atom_id res chain seq x y z
N MET A 1 -16.82 -9.76 -14.32
CA MET A 1 -15.66 -10.57 -14.74
C MET A 1 -15.48 -11.66 -13.70
N ASP A 2 -16.21 -12.77 -13.87
CA ASP A 2 -16.09 -13.93 -12.98
C ASP A 2 -15.16 -14.95 -13.62
N SER A 3 -13.87 -14.64 -13.60
CA SER A 3 -12.83 -15.43 -14.24
C SER A 3 -11.83 -15.90 -13.20
N HIS A 4 -11.34 -17.11 -13.38
CA HIS A 4 -10.20 -17.67 -12.63
C HIS A 4 -8.91 -16.82 -12.77
N TYR A 5 -8.89 -15.90 -13.74
CA TYR A 5 -7.76 -15.00 -14.00
C TYR A 5 -7.97 -13.58 -13.47
N THR A 6 -9.04 -13.32 -12.69
CA THR A 6 -9.35 -11.95 -12.23
C THR A 6 -8.16 -11.31 -11.53
N TYR A 7 -7.51 -12.00 -10.60
CA TYR A 7 -6.36 -11.43 -9.89
C TYR A 7 -5.20 -11.10 -10.85
N THR A 8 -4.81 -12.05 -11.71
CA THR A 8 -3.76 -11.84 -12.71
C THR A 8 -4.07 -10.66 -13.65
N MET A 9 -5.32 -10.53 -14.12
CA MET A 9 -5.74 -9.44 -15.00
C MET A 9 -5.68 -8.08 -14.30
N VAL A 10 -6.07 -8.01 -13.03
CA VAL A 10 -5.99 -6.79 -12.22
C VAL A 10 -4.54 -6.35 -12.05
N LEU A 11 -3.62 -7.29 -11.74
CA LEU A 11 -2.19 -6.97 -11.63
C LEU A 11 -1.58 -6.53 -12.96
N ALA A 12 -1.86 -7.25 -14.05
CA ALA A 12 -1.37 -6.90 -15.38
C ALA A 12 -1.89 -5.53 -15.83
N GLY A 13 -3.18 -5.26 -15.63
CA GLY A 13 -3.80 -3.97 -15.92
C GLY A 13 -3.16 -2.84 -15.10
N SER A 14 -2.97 -3.06 -13.81
CA SER A 14 -2.34 -2.08 -12.91
C SER A 14 -0.90 -1.75 -13.29
N LEU A 15 -0.13 -2.77 -13.74
CA LEU A 15 1.27 -2.60 -14.13
C LEU A 15 1.44 -1.94 -15.50
N SER A 16 0.49 -2.16 -16.42
CA SER A 16 0.64 -1.82 -17.84
C SER A 16 1.07 -0.37 -18.10
N ILE A 17 0.28 0.62 -17.62
CA ILE A 17 0.54 2.04 -17.86
C ILE A 17 1.81 2.49 -17.12
N PRO A 18 1.99 2.24 -15.80
CA PRO A 18 3.20 2.65 -15.10
C PRO A 18 4.47 2.04 -15.68
N LEU A 19 4.43 0.76 -16.11
CA LEU A 19 5.60 0.10 -16.68
C LEU A 19 6.01 0.73 -18.00
N ILE A 20 5.08 0.96 -18.93
CA ILE A 20 5.39 1.63 -20.21
C ILE A 20 5.89 3.05 -19.94
N ALA A 21 5.18 3.81 -19.09
CA ALA A 21 5.53 5.18 -18.77
C ALA A 21 6.88 5.31 -18.03
N SER A 22 7.33 4.26 -17.32
CA SER A 22 8.60 4.25 -16.60
C SER A 22 9.85 4.42 -17.48
N PHE A 23 9.72 4.18 -18.79
CA PHE A 23 10.79 4.35 -19.78
C PHE A 23 10.70 5.66 -20.55
N LEU A 24 9.60 6.41 -20.41
CA LEU A 24 9.35 7.64 -21.17
C LEU A 24 9.96 8.86 -20.48
N LYS A 25 10.39 9.84 -21.28
CA LYS A 25 10.79 11.16 -20.78
C LYS A 25 9.55 11.98 -20.38
N PRO A 26 9.66 12.90 -19.41
CA PRO A 26 10.88 13.35 -18.75
C PRO A 26 11.32 12.50 -17.55
N LEU A 27 10.45 11.62 -17.05
CA LEU A 27 10.67 10.86 -15.82
C LEU A 27 11.02 9.40 -16.14
N VAL A 28 12.31 9.14 -16.30
CA VAL A 28 12.83 7.79 -16.56
C VAL A 28 12.98 7.05 -15.23
N PHE A 29 11.87 6.51 -14.71
CA PHE A 29 11.83 5.77 -13.43
C PHE A 29 12.74 4.54 -13.44
N SER A 30 13.02 3.96 -14.61
CA SER A 30 13.91 2.81 -14.75
C SER A 30 15.34 3.04 -14.24
N LYS A 31 15.78 4.31 -14.14
CA LYS A 31 17.07 4.66 -13.51
C LYS A 31 17.14 4.35 -12.02
N ASN A 32 15.98 4.22 -11.36
CA ASN A 32 15.88 4.00 -9.92
C ASN A 32 15.57 2.55 -9.54
N TRP A 33 15.69 1.60 -10.47
CA TRP A 33 15.36 0.19 -10.23
C TRP A 33 16.15 -0.46 -9.10
N ARG A 34 17.38 -0.03 -8.84
CA ARG A 34 18.14 -0.51 -7.67
C ARG A 34 17.47 -0.12 -6.35
N ALA A 35 17.01 1.12 -6.25
CA ALA A 35 16.30 1.60 -5.06
C ALA A 35 14.94 0.93 -4.92
N PHE A 36 14.20 0.80 -6.03
CA PHE A 36 12.93 0.07 -6.10
C PHE A 36 13.10 -1.39 -5.67
N GLY A 37 14.04 -2.13 -6.27
CA GLY A 37 14.27 -3.53 -5.94
C GLY A 37 14.63 -3.73 -4.47
N ALA A 38 15.47 -2.86 -3.90
CA ALA A 38 15.82 -2.92 -2.48
C ALA A 38 14.62 -2.64 -1.56
N SER A 39 13.81 -1.60 -1.85
CA SER A 39 12.62 -1.30 -1.05
C SER A 39 11.58 -2.41 -1.14
N THR A 40 11.29 -2.85 -2.35
CA THR A 40 10.26 -3.87 -2.62
C THR A 40 10.66 -5.21 -2.04
N PHE A 41 11.93 -5.61 -2.12
CA PHE A 41 12.37 -6.86 -1.50
C PHE A 41 12.25 -6.81 0.03
N LEU A 42 12.76 -5.76 0.68
CA LEU A 42 12.77 -5.68 2.13
C LEU A 42 11.37 -5.52 2.72
N VAL A 43 10.57 -4.60 2.17
CA VAL A 43 9.21 -4.37 2.64
C VAL A 43 8.30 -5.51 2.22
N GLY A 44 8.39 -5.96 0.96
CA GLY A 44 7.62 -7.09 0.46
C GLY A 44 7.86 -8.36 1.25
N ALA A 45 9.11 -8.70 1.61
CA ALA A 45 9.38 -9.87 2.45
C ALA A 45 8.71 -9.79 3.83
N PHE A 46 8.71 -8.61 4.46
CA PHE A 46 8.03 -8.39 5.74
C PHE A 46 6.51 -8.58 5.61
N PHE A 47 5.89 -7.97 4.61
CA PHE A 47 4.44 -8.08 4.42
C PHE A 47 3.99 -9.45 3.88
N ILE A 48 4.79 -10.13 3.06
CA ILE A 48 4.52 -11.52 2.66
C ILE A 48 4.54 -12.45 3.88
N ALA A 49 5.52 -12.30 4.78
CA ALA A 49 5.55 -13.08 6.01
C ALA A 49 4.34 -12.79 6.90
N TRP A 50 3.88 -11.53 6.93
CA TRP A 50 2.65 -11.14 7.58
C TRP A 50 1.43 -11.81 6.92
N ASP A 51 1.31 -11.76 5.60
CA ASP A 51 0.21 -12.37 4.83
C ASP A 51 0.11 -13.88 5.05
N ILE A 52 1.24 -14.60 5.04
CA ILE A 52 1.28 -16.04 5.36
C ILE A 52 0.65 -16.29 6.74
N LYS A 53 1.01 -15.50 7.75
CA LYS A 53 0.44 -15.68 9.10
C LYS A 53 -1.02 -15.30 9.21
N PHE A 54 -1.44 -14.23 8.55
CA PHE A 54 -2.81 -13.74 8.67
C PHE A 54 -3.79 -14.61 7.90
N THR A 55 -3.36 -15.21 6.80
CA THR A 55 -4.12 -16.23 6.09
C THR A 55 -4.19 -17.55 6.86
N GLU A 56 -3.11 -17.99 7.50
CA GLU A 56 -3.12 -19.13 8.43
C GLU A 56 -4.13 -18.93 9.58
N TRP A 57 -4.21 -17.71 10.13
CA TRP A 57 -5.14 -17.34 11.20
C TRP A 57 -6.55 -16.97 10.73
N ARG A 58 -6.83 -17.04 9.43
CA ARG A 58 -8.14 -16.69 8.82
C ARG A 58 -8.60 -15.27 9.15
N VAL A 59 -7.64 -14.35 9.24
CA VAL A 59 -7.93 -12.90 9.30
C VAL A 59 -8.44 -12.42 7.94
N TRP A 60 -7.82 -12.90 6.87
CA TRP A 60 -8.33 -12.86 5.50
C TRP A 60 -7.95 -14.16 4.78
N GLY A 61 -8.42 -14.31 3.55
CA GLY A 61 -8.00 -15.37 2.66
C GLY A 61 -8.39 -15.12 1.22
N PHE A 62 -8.15 -16.11 0.38
CA PHE A 62 -8.31 -15.99 -1.07
C PHE A 62 -9.40 -16.93 -1.58
N ASN A 63 -10.16 -16.45 -2.56
CA ASN A 63 -11.14 -17.24 -3.28
C ASN A 63 -10.46 -18.01 -4.42
N GLU A 64 -10.38 -19.35 -4.28
CA GLU A 64 -9.71 -20.23 -5.23
C GLU A 64 -10.29 -20.16 -6.65
N ALA A 65 -11.52 -19.68 -6.81
CA ALA A 65 -12.15 -19.51 -8.13
C ALA A 65 -11.69 -18.24 -8.87
N LYS A 66 -10.87 -17.39 -8.25
CA LYS A 66 -10.52 -16.04 -8.77
C LYS A 66 -9.03 -15.79 -9.02
N HIS A 67 -8.19 -16.77 -8.69
CA HIS A 67 -6.74 -16.70 -8.89
C HIS A 67 -6.22 -18.05 -9.40
N LEU A 68 -5.00 -18.06 -9.92
CA LEU A 68 -4.34 -19.28 -10.38
C LEU A 68 -4.18 -20.30 -9.25
N SER A 69 -4.21 -21.58 -9.60
CA SER A 69 -4.09 -22.66 -8.61
C SER A 69 -2.68 -22.75 -8.00
N ASP A 70 -1.67 -22.14 -8.62
CA ASP A 70 -0.30 -22.12 -8.13
C ASP A 70 -0.19 -21.29 -6.84
N LYS A 71 0.26 -21.93 -5.78
CA LYS A 71 0.48 -21.31 -4.46
C LYS A 71 1.93 -21.45 -4.03
N LEU A 72 2.46 -20.43 -3.38
CA LEU A 72 3.76 -20.46 -2.71
C LEU A 72 3.56 -20.10 -1.23
N MET A 73 3.99 -21.00 -0.34
CA MET A 73 3.82 -20.86 1.11
C MET A 73 2.36 -20.59 1.55
N GLY A 74 1.39 -21.15 0.82
CA GLY A 74 -0.05 -21.01 1.10
C GLY A 74 -0.71 -19.79 0.46
N LEU A 75 0.07 -18.86 -0.09
CA LEU A 75 -0.45 -17.69 -0.81
C LEU A 75 -0.55 -17.95 -2.32
N PRO A 76 -1.55 -17.40 -3.03
CA PRO A 76 -1.56 -17.36 -4.49
C PRO A 76 -0.30 -16.67 -5.03
N LEU A 77 0.22 -17.13 -6.17
CA LEU A 77 1.38 -16.48 -6.79
C LEU A 77 1.09 -15.00 -7.10
N GLU A 78 -0.14 -14.68 -7.47
CA GLU A 78 -0.58 -13.30 -7.68
C GLU A 78 -0.44 -12.43 -6.44
N GLU A 79 -0.72 -12.97 -5.25
CA GLU A 79 -0.53 -12.21 -4.01
C GLU A 79 0.93 -11.85 -3.79
N ILE A 80 1.84 -12.76 -4.10
CA ILE A 80 3.27 -12.47 -4.00
C ILE A 80 3.67 -11.40 -5.02
N LEU A 81 3.14 -11.47 -6.24
CA LEU A 81 3.37 -10.46 -7.27
C LEU A 81 2.76 -9.11 -6.92
N PHE A 82 1.65 -9.06 -6.18
CA PHE A 82 1.03 -7.83 -5.70
C PHE A 82 2.02 -6.97 -4.90
N PHE A 83 2.83 -7.60 -4.04
CA PHE A 83 3.89 -6.92 -3.28
C PHE A 83 5.03 -6.35 -4.13
N PHE A 84 5.11 -6.69 -5.42
CA PHE A 84 6.03 -6.05 -6.37
C PHE A 84 5.32 -5.01 -7.24
N VAL A 85 4.16 -5.37 -7.79
CA VAL A 85 3.40 -4.55 -8.74
C VAL A 85 2.87 -3.29 -8.08
N VAL A 86 2.22 -3.40 -6.91
CA VAL A 86 1.61 -2.24 -6.26
C VAL A 86 2.67 -1.22 -5.81
N PRO A 87 3.75 -1.62 -5.10
CA PRO A 87 4.83 -0.68 -4.80
C PRO A 87 5.47 -0.06 -6.04
N PHE A 88 5.59 -0.79 -7.15
CA PHE A 88 6.09 -0.22 -8.41
C PHE A 88 5.20 0.93 -8.90
N CYS A 89 3.89 0.68 -8.99
CA CYS A 89 2.93 1.68 -9.46
C CYS A 89 2.86 2.89 -8.52
N CYS A 90 2.86 2.67 -7.21
CA CYS A 90 2.80 3.75 -6.23
C CYS A 90 4.10 4.55 -6.14
N LEU A 91 5.27 3.92 -6.26
CA LEU A 91 6.55 4.64 -6.34
C LEU A 91 6.69 5.42 -7.66
N PHE A 92 6.12 4.92 -8.75
CA PHE A 92 6.00 5.68 -9.99
C PHE A 92 5.12 6.92 -9.81
N ILE A 93 3.96 6.80 -9.16
CA ILE A 93 3.10 7.96 -8.81
C ILE A 93 3.88 8.94 -7.92
N TYR A 94 4.58 8.43 -6.90
CA TYR A 94 5.40 9.24 -6.00
C TYR A 94 6.45 10.06 -6.73
N GLU A 95 7.21 9.48 -7.66
CA GLU A 95 8.22 10.21 -8.42
C GLU A 95 7.60 11.33 -9.27
N ASN A 96 6.44 11.06 -9.90
CA ASN A 96 5.72 12.09 -10.64
C ASN A 96 5.24 13.23 -9.71
N VAL A 97 4.67 12.90 -8.56
CA VAL A 97 4.23 13.89 -7.56
C VAL A 97 5.42 14.69 -7.03
N TYR A 98 6.54 14.05 -6.72
CA TYR A 98 7.75 14.71 -6.22
C TYR A 98 8.34 15.69 -7.25
N VAL A 99 8.30 15.33 -8.54
CA VAL A 99 8.86 16.16 -9.62
C VAL A 99 7.92 17.30 -10.03
N TYR A 100 6.62 17.04 -10.14
CA TYR A 100 5.67 17.99 -10.76
C TYR A 100 4.75 18.72 -9.78
N VAL A 101 4.46 18.14 -8.60
CA VAL A 101 3.44 18.67 -7.68
C VAL A 101 4.09 19.22 -6.41
N VAL A 102 4.85 18.39 -5.69
CA VAL A 102 5.43 18.73 -4.38
C VAL A 102 6.94 18.63 -4.43
N LYS A 103 7.58 19.72 -4.83
CA LYS A 103 9.05 19.85 -4.79
C LYS A 103 9.49 20.14 -3.35
N SER A 104 9.65 19.09 -2.56
CA SER A 104 10.05 19.19 -1.16
C SER A 104 11.54 18.88 -1.00
N ARG A 105 12.38 19.92 -1.08
CA ARG A 105 13.85 19.79 -0.92
C ARG A 105 14.33 20.08 0.49
N GLU A 106 13.51 20.78 1.27
CA GLU A 106 13.83 21.17 2.64
C GLU A 106 13.19 20.22 3.65
N ARG A 107 13.81 20.10 4.83
CA ARG A 107 13.24 19.34 5.95
C ARG A 107 11.88 19.94 6.34
N ILE A 108 10.96 19.08 6.75
CA ILE A 108 9.64 19.54 7.19
C ILE A 108 9.73 20.48 8.42
N SER A 109 8.83 21.45 8.47
CA SER A 109 8.72 22.40 9.58
C SER A 109 8.41 21.71 10.91
N THR A 110 8.68 22.38 12.03
CA THR A 110 8.43 21.79 13.37
C THR A 110 6.94 21.56 13.58
N VAL A 111 6.12 22.47 13.05
CA VAL A 111 4.66 22.36 13.08
C VAL A 111 4.23 21.13 12.29
N THR A 112 4.67 20.98 11.04
CA THR A 112 4.34 19.82 10.20
C THR A 112 4.77 18.50 10.87
N MET A 113 5.98 18.46 11.43
CA MET A 113 6.48 17.29 12.17
C MET A 113 5.53 16.91 13.32
N TRP A 114 5.17 17.86 14.18
CA TRP A 114 4.28 17.57 15.30
C TRP A 114 2.86 17.24 14.86
N SER A 115 2.34 17.85 13.79
CA SER A 115 1.04 17.48 13.23
C SER A 115 1.02 16.03 12.77
N LEU A 116 2.05 15.58 12.06
CA LEU A 116 2.16 14.19 11.60
C LEU A 116 2.38 13.21 12.76
N ILE A 117 3.16 13.59 13.78
CA ILE A 117 3.30 12.81 15.01
C ILE A 117 1.95 12.67 15.71
N SER A 118 1.17 13.73 15.84
CA SER A 118 -0.17 13.68 16.44
C SER A 118 -1.12 12.76 15.68
N ILE A 119 -1.08 12.78 14.33
CA ILE A 119 -1.82 11.83 13.51
C ILE A 119 -1.37 10.39 13.79
N GLY A 120 -0.05 10.16 13.83
CA GLY A 120 0.51 8.84 14.14
C GLY A 120 0.11 8.35 15.53
N VAL A 121 0.09 9.23 16.54
CA VAL A 121 -0.42 8.91 17.89
C VAL A 121 -1.90 8.56 17.84
N GLY A 122 -2.71 9.30 17.07
CA GLY A 122 -4.11 8.96 16.84
C GLY A 122 -4.30 7.55 16.27
N LEU A 123 -3.50 7.17 15.28
CA LEU A 123 -3.50 5.81 14.72
C LEU A 123 -3.11 4.77 15.79
N LEU A 124 -2.07 5.01 16.58
CA LEU A 124 -1.69 4.11 17.68
C LEU A 124 -2.83 3.92 18.69
N LEU A 125 -3.49 5.01 19.08
CA LEU A 125 -4.61 4.95 20.03
C LEU A 125 -5.78 4.14 19.47
N ILE A 126 -6.08 4.23 18.18
CA ILE A 126 -7.10 3.40 17.53
C ILE A 126 -6.66 1.92 17.56
N GLY A 127 -5.42 1.61 17.20
CA GLY A 127 -4.90 0.25 17.25
C GLY A 127 -4.98 -0.36 18.66
N ILE A 128 -4.65 0.42 19.70
CA ILE A 128 -4.76 0.00 21.11
C ILE A 128 -6.22 -0.13 21.55
N ALA A 129 -7.10 0.76 21.12
CA ALA A 129 -8.52 0.71 21.48
C ALA A 129 -9.23 -0.53 20.89
N HIS A 130 -8.74 -1.04 19.76
CA HIS A 130 -9.24 -2.24 19.10
C HIS A 130 -8.38 -3.49 19.38
N TRP A 131 -7.67 -3.51 20.52
CA TRP A 131 -6.84 -4.64 20.93
C TRP A 131 -7.64 -5.94 20.90
N GLY A 132 -7.11 -6.95 20.18
CA GLY A 132 -7.78 -8.22 19.95
C GLY A 132 -8.40 -8.38 18.55
N ARG A 133 -8.55 -7.29 17.78
CA ARG A 133 -8.82 -7.35 16.34
C ARG A 133 -7.51 -7.32 15.59
N LEU A 134 -7.02 -8.48 15.13
CA LEU A 134 -5.63 -8.62 14.69
C LEU A 134 -5.28 -7.69 13.53
N TYR A 135 -6.16 -7.54 12.54
CA TYR A 135 -5.91 -6.69 11.38
C TYR A 135 -5.87 -5.21 11.76
N THR A 136 -6.88 -4.72 12.46
CA THR A 136 -6.91 -3.33 12.93
C THR A 136 -5.73 -3.02 13.84
N THR A 137 -5.47 -3.88 14.82
CA THR A 137 -4.40 -3.63 15.80
C THR A 137 -3.04 -3.54 15.09
N SER A 138 -2.69 -4.54 14.28
CA SER A 138 -1.38 -4.59 13.62
C SER A 138 -1.17 -3.48 12.58
N THR A 139 -2.18 -3.19 11.74
CA THR A 139 -2.09 -2.13 10.73
C THR A 139 -1.95 -0.74 11.33
N PHE A 140 -2.80 -0.40 12.30
CA PHE A 140 -2.79 0.93 12.92
C PHE A 140 -1.55 1.16 13.77
N LEU A 141 -1.07 0.13 14.48
CA LEU A 141 0.19 0.21 15.22
C LEU A 141 1.38 0.42 14.28
N LEU A 142 1.46 -0.36 13.19
CA LEU A 142 2.54 -0.24 12.21
C LEU A 142 2.51 1.12 11.50
N ALA A 143 1.34 1.57 11.04
CA ALA A 143 1.16 2.86 10.37
C ALA A 143 1.50 4.02 11.31
N GLY A 144 0.96 4.02 12.52
CA GLY A 144 1.19 5.06 13.53
C GLY A 144 2.65 5.13 13.95
N GLY A 145 3.26 3.99 14.28
CA GLY A 145 4.67 3.92 14.67
C GLY A 145 5.61 4.35 13.55
N SER A 146 5.37 3.89 12.32
CA SER A 146 6.17 4.27 11.15
C SER A 146 6.06 5.77 10.87
N LEU A 147 4.86 6.34 10.94
CA LEU A 147 4.64 7.77 10.71
C LEU A 147 5.33 8.62 11.77
N ILE A 148 5.23 8.27 13.05
CA ILE A 148 5.92 8.97 14.14
C ILE A 148 7.44 8.92 13.92
N GLY A 149 7.98 7.72 13.71
CA GLY A 149 9.42 7.50 13.53
C GLY A 149 9.97 8.29 12.35
N ILE A 150 9.33 8.22 11.19
CA ILE A 150 9.77 8.93 9.98
C ILE A 150 9.59 10.44 10.13
N SER A 151 8.48 10.90 10.73
CA SER A 151 8.23 12.33 10.94
C SER A 151 9.29 12.95 11.87
N ALA A 152 9.71 12.23 12.91
CA ALA A 152 10.78 12.67 13.82
C ALA A 152 12.14 12.86 13.12
N THR A 153 12.40 12.17 12.00
CA THR A 153 13.61 12.41 11.18
C THR A 153 13.55 13.71 10.38
N ARG A 154 12.36 14.31 10.28
CA ARG A 154 12.07 15.53 9.51
C ARG A 154 12.44 15.38 8.03
N ALA A 155 12.21 14.19 7.50
CA ALA A 155 12.49 13.83 6.11
C ALA A 155 11.89 14.83 5.12
N HIS A 156 12.73 15.40 4.25
CA HIS A 156 12.30 16.39 3.27
C HIS A 156 11.26 15.84 2.30
N TRP A 157 11.31 14.55 2.00
CA TRP A 157 10.45 13.90 1.02
C TRP A 157 9.04 13.55 1.50
N LEU A 158 8.78 13.68 2.81
CA LEU A 158 7.53 13.25 3.43
C LEU A 158 6.28 13.98 2.90
N PRO A 159 6.30 15.30 2.62
CA PRO A 159 5.15 15.99 2.03
C PRO A 159 4.77 15.45 0.65
N ALA A 160 5.76 15.11 -0.19
CA ALA A 160 5.50 14.52 -1.49
C ALA A 160 4.94 13.11 -1.35
N TYR A 161 5.40 12.34 -0.35
CA TYR A 161 4.80 11.05 -0.03
C TYR A 161 3.31 11.20 0.37
N MET A 162 2.99 12.15 1.24
CA MET A 162 1.58 12.39 1.65
C MET A 162 0.70 12.71 0.45
N ALA A 163 1.16 13.59 -0.45
CA ALA A 163 0.44 13.88 -1.68
C ALA A 163 0.32 12.65 -2.58
N ALA A 164 1.41 11.89 -2.77
CA ALA A 164 1.42 10.70 -3.61
C ALA A 164 0.51 9.58 -3.09
N TYR A 165 0.42 9.41 -1.77
CA TYR A 165 -0.51 8.50 -1.14
C TYR A 165 -1.97 8.88 -1.45
N LEU A 166 -2.31 10.17 -1.34
CA LEU A 166 -3.65 10.67 -1.71
C LEU A 166 -3.96 10.42 -3.19
N PHE A 167 -3.01 10.65 -4.10
CA PHE A 167 -3.19 10.33 -5.52
C PHE A 167 -3.30 8.82 -5.77
N SER A 168 -2.55 8.00 -5.03
CA SER A 168 -2.57 6.53 -5.14
C SER A 168 -3.90 5.93 -4.67
N ASN A 169 -4.65 6.63 -3.81
CA ASN A 169 -5.97 6.19 -3.38
C ASN A 169 -6.99 6.12 -4.53
N ILE A 170 -6.80 6.88 -5.62
CA ILE A 170 -7.68 6.83 -6.80
C ILE A 170 -7.61 5.45 -7.49
N PRO A 171 -6.44 5.00 -8.01
CA PRO A 171 -6.35 3.66 -8.58
C PRO A 171 -6.52 2.56 -7.52
N PHE A 172 -6.15 2.79 -6.26
CA PHE A 172 -6.37 1.84 -5.17
C PHE A 172 -7.86 1.50 -4.98
N ILE A 173 -8.76 2.49 -4.94
CA ILE A 173 -10.20 2.23 -4.79
C ILE A 173 -10.73 1.35 -5.93
N LEU A 174 -10.24 1.54 -7.15
CA LEU A 174 -10.62 0.70 -8.29
C LEU A 174 -10.06 -0.72 -8.16
N VAL A 175 -8.74 -0.84 -7.96
CA VAL A 175 -8.02 -2.12 -7.92
C VAL A 175 -8.44 -2.93 -6.70
N ASN A 176 -8.30 -2.36 -5.51
CA ASN A 176 -8.68 -3.01 -4.26
C ASN A 176 -10.19 -3.25 -4.22
N GLY A 177 -10.99 -2.33 -4.76
CA GLY A 177 -12.42 -2.53 -4.91
C GLY A 177 -12.74 -3.82 -5.68
N ILE A 178 -12.11 -4.04 -6.84
CA ILE A 178 -12.29 -5.29 -7.60
C ILE A 178 -11.85 -6.50 -6.76
N LEU A 179 -10.69 -6.43 -6.10
CA LEU A 179 -10.16 -7.54 -5.31
C LEU A 179 -11.05 -7.90 -4.11
N THR A 180 -11.74 -6.93 -3.51
CA THR A 180 -12.62 -7.16 -2.36
C THR A 180 -14.09 -7.35 -2.73
N GLY A 181 -14.41 -7.58 -4.01
CA GLY A 181 -15.79 -7.87 -4.44
C GLY A 181 -16.69 -6.63 -4.53
N SER A 182 -16.10 -5.48 -4.83
CA SER A 182 -16.85 -4.27 -5.16
C SER A 182 -17.44 -4.34 -6.57
N PHE A 183 -18.37 -3.44 -6.89
CA PHE A 183 -18.98 -3.31 -8.23
C PHE A 183 -19.78 -4.55 -8.67
N GLY A 184 -20.35 -5.29 -7.72
CA GLY A 184 -21.13 -6.50 -7.98
C GLY A 184 -20.29 -7.69 -8.43
N LEU A 185 -18.98 -7.64 -8.21
CA LEU A 185 -18.06 -8.75 -8.47
C LEU A 185 -17.95 -9.63 -7.24
N GLU A 186 -17.62 -10.90 -7.43
CA GLU A 186 -17.18 -11.76 -6.33
C GLU A 186 -15.77 -11.39 -5.88
N GLU A 187 -15.53 -11.48 -4.57
CA GLU A 187 -14.25 -11.15 -3.96
C GLU A 187 -13.15 -12.15 -4.34
N VAL A 188 -11.97 -11.61 -4.65
CA VAL A 188 -10.71 -12.35 -4.78
C VAL A 188 -10.12 -12.57 -3.39
N VAL A 189 -10.19 -11.53 -2.55
CA VAL A 189 -9.69 -11.52 -1.17
C VAL A 189 -10.87 -11.24 -0.24
N TRP A 190 -11.16 -12.19 0.64
CA TRP A 190 -12.22 -12.09 1.63
C TRP A 190 -11.64 -11.73 2.99
N TYR A 191 -12.40 -10.99 3.81
CA TYR A 191 -11.95 -10.53 5.13
C TYR A 191 -12.88 -11.02 6.24
N ASN A 192 -12.31 -11.43 7.36
CA ASN A 192 -13.05 -11.71 8.59
C ASN A 192 -13.34 -10.41 9.35
N ASN A 193 -14.59 -9.97 9.37
CA ASN A 193 -14.99 -8.73 10.04
C ASN A 193 -14.81 -8.75 11.58
N ALA A 194 -14.55 -9.90 12.19
CA ALA A 194 -14.18 -9.97 13.60
C ALA A 194 -12.77 -9.41 13.87
N GLU A 195 -11.91 -9.39 12.85
CA GLU A 195 -10.49 -9.04 12.97
C GLU A 195 -10.15 -7.63 12.49
N ASN A 196 -11.10 -6.94 11.85
CA ASN A 196 -10.95 -5.60 11.31
C ASN A 196 -11.95 -4.62 11.96
N LEU A 197 -11.99 -3.34 11.56
CA LEU A 197 -12.91 -2.38 12.17
C LEU A 197 -14.39 -2.76 11.99
N GLY A 198 -14.69 -3.62 11.03
CA GLY A 198 -16.03 -4.00 10.60
C GLY A 198 -16.66 -2.97 9.67
N SER A 199 -16.11 -1.76 9.61
CA SER A 199 -16.56 -0.69 8.73
C SER A 199 -15.91 -0.77 7.35
N ARG A 200 -16.70 -0.45 6.33
CA ARG A 200 -16.27 -0.45 4.92
C ARG A 200 -16.46 0.93 4.30
N LEU A 201 -15.74 1.19 3.20
CA LEU A 201 -15.83 2.49 2.53
C LEU A 201 -17.27 2.85 2.12
N GLN A 202 -18.11 1.87 1.78
CA GLN A 202 -19.54 2.09 1.48
C GLN A 202 -20.32 2.78 2.60
N GLU A 203 -19.97 2.55 3.87
CA GLU A 203 -20.63 3.16 5.04
C GLU A 203 -20.20 4.62 5.24
N VAL A 204 -19.08 5.01 4.64
CA VAL A 204 -18.47 6.33 4.75
C VAL A 204 -18.78 7.14 3.49
N GLY A 205 -19.84 7.95 3.53
CA GLY A 205 -20.11 8.96 2.50
C GLY A 205 -21.44 8.84 1.76
N GLY A 206 -22.35 7.94 2.16
CA GLY A 206 -23.71 7.86 1.60
C GLY A 206 -23.79 7.50 0.11
N LEU A 207 -22.66 7.07 -0.48
CA LEU A 207 -22.54 6.65 -1.87
C LEU A 207 -23.04 5.20 -2.03
N SER A 208 -24.36 5.02 -1.88
CA SER A 208 -25.05 3.72 -1.97
C SER A 208 -24.92 3.05 -3.36
N TRP A 209 -24.67 3.84 -4.42
CA TRP A 209 -24.68 3.37 -5.82
C TRP A 209 -23.44 2.59 -6.26
N THR A 210 -22.37 2.61 -5.46
CA THR A 210 -21.21 1.76 -5.66
C THR A 210 -21.11 0.84 -4.46
N GLN A 211 -21.41 -0.45 -4.63
CA GLN A 211 -21.09 -1.48 -3.64
C GLN A 211 -19.56 -1.51 -3.47
N ILE A 212 -18.98 -0.60 -2.69
CA ILE A 212 -17.54 -0.54 -2.44
C ILE A 212 -17.25 -1.30 -1.17
N ASN A 213 -16.89 -2.56 -1.34
CA ASN A 213 -16.66 -3.52 -0.29
C ASN A 213 -15.20 -3.49 0.22
N ILE A 214 -14.62 -2.31 0.44
CA ILE A 214 -13.22 -2.17 0.88
C ILE A 214 -13.18 -1.94 2.40
N PRO A 215 -12.49 -2.77 3.21
CA PRO A 215 -12.23 -2.48 4.61
C PRO A 215 -11.49 -1.15 4.79
N LEU A 216 -11.87 -0.35 5.77
CA LEU A 216 -11.13 0.91 6.05
C LEU A 216 -9.68 0.65 6.47
N ASP A 217 -9.44 -0.48 7.13
CA ASP A 217 -8.11 -0.98 7.49
C ASP A 217 -7.16 -1.05 6.29
N ASP A 218 -7.65 -1.35 5.07
CA ASP A 218 -6.81 -1.46 3.87
C ASP A 218 -6.18 -0.11 3.45
N PHE A 219 -6.83 1.01 3.75
CA PHE A 219 -6.22 2.33 3.55
C PHE A 219 -5.07 2.53 4.53
N VAL A 220 -5.21 2.12 5.78
CA VAL A 220 -4.15 2.26 6.79
C VAL A 220 -3.00 1.27 6.52
N TYR A 221 -3.33 0.06 6.09
CA TYR A 221 -2.38 -0.94 5.62
C TYR A 221 -1.57 -0.43 4.42
N SER A 222 -2.24 0.03 3.37
CA SER A 222 -1.58 0.56 2.17
C SER A 222 -0.74 1.80 2.50
N PHE A 223 -1.20 2.66 3.40
CA PHE A 223 -0.39 3.76 3.92
C PHE A 223 0.90 3.26 4.57
N ALA A 224 0.85 2.27 5.47
CA ALA A 224 2.05 1.74 6.10
C ALA A 224 3.00 1.09 5.09
N LEU A 225 2.46 0.24 4.20
CA LEU A 225 3.20 -0.43 3.14
C LEU A 225 3.95 0.56 2.25
N LEU A 226 3.26 1.60 1.77
CA LEU A 226 3.82 2.59 0.86
C LEU A 226 4.77 3.56 1.56
N LEU A 227 4.51 3.92 2.81
CA LEU A 227 5.40 4.77 3.61
C LEU A 227 6.74 4.08 3.83
N LEU A 228 6.72 2.81 4.23
CA LEU A 228 7.93 2.01 4.44
C LEU A 228 8.69 1.78 3.13
N ASN A 229 7.98 1.47 2.03
CA ASN A 229 8.59 1.36 0.70
C ASN A 229 9.29 2.66 0.32
N THR A 230 8.60 3.79 0.46
CA THR A 230 9.16 5.11 0.11
C THR A 230 10.35 5.48 0.99
N ALA A 231 10.31 5.16 2.28
CA ALA A 231 11.42 5.40 3.20
C ALA A 231 12.69 4.66 2.79
N ILE A 232 12.60 3.35 2.52
CA ILE A 232 13.74 2.55 2.06
C ILE A 232 14.19 2.98 0.67
N TYR A 233 13.24 3.23 -0.24
CA TYR A 233 13.52 3.69 -1.59
C TYR A 233 14.33 5.00 -1.57
N MET A 234 13.90 5.99 -0.79
CA MET A 234 14.59 7.28 -0.68
C MET A 234 15.95 7.15 -0.01
N TYR A 235 16.06 6.28 1.00
CA TYR A 235 17.33 5.97 1.64
C TYR A 235 18.36 5.40 0.66
N VAL A 236 17.96 4.43 -0.16
CA VAL A 236 18.85 3.80 -1.14
C VAL A 236 19.15 4.74 -2.30
N LYS A 237 18.16 5.50 -2.78
CA LYS A 237 18.32 6.45 -3.88
C LYS A 237 19.30 7.60 -3.57
N HIS A 238 19.36 8.05 -2.31
CA HIS A 238 20.24 9.15 -1.89
C HIS A 238 21.63 8.71 -1.44
N ARG A 239 21.88 7.40 -1.33
CA ARG A 239 23.24 6.92 -1.09
C ARG A 239 24.05 7.12 -2.38
N PRO A 240 25.23 7.76 -2.32
CA PRO A 240 26.12 7.76 -3.47
C PRO A 240 26.42 6.30 -3.83
N SER A 241 26.22 5.94 -5.11
CA SER A 241 26.60 4.64 -5.63
C SER A 241 28.08 4.42 -5.34
N SER A 242 28.41 3.64 -4.31
CA SER A 242 29.78 3.21 -4.03
C SER A 242 30.21 2.10 -4.98
N ALA A 243 30.01 2.34 -6.28
CA ALA A 243 30.44 1.48 -7.38
C ALA A 243 31.37 2.32 -8.26
N ALA A 244 32.63 2.30 -7.88
CA ALA A 244 33.76 2.49 -8.79
C ALA A 244 34.21 1.10 -9.25
#